data_AF-A0A1Y2EVT2-F1
#
_entry.id   AF-A0A1Y2EVT2-F1
#
_cell.length_a   1.000
_cell.length_b   1.000
_cell.length_c   1.000
_cell.angle_alpha   90.00
_cell.angle_beta   90.00
_cell.angle_gamma   90.00
#
_symmetry.space_group_name_H-M   'P 1'
#
loop_
_entity.id
_entity.type
_entity.pdbx_description
1 polymer ?
#
loop_
_entity_poly.entity_id
_entity_poly.type
_entity_poly.pdbx_seq_one_letter_code
_entity_poly.pdbx_strand_id
1 'polypeptide(L)'
;MNVSVSPYSNIPGKDCKLSTAKKTNKELCNSLINKNGIIPHYYVYNNKTEIAYLKYEVISSKGRVRFNKERTVNNISLFTNITNMYFQCDDYSDYYGKKITVYEKDSLQLPLNENEFIILKSMKNYKENNEDLDSKQDMCSIFNDALNKAKPIQFPYNTLYE
;
A
#
# COMPACT_ATOMS: atom_id res chain seq x y z
N MET A 1 17.63 -9.44 -29.38
CA MET A 1 16.23 -9.70 -28.95
C MET A 1 15.45 -8.41 -29.16
N ASN A 2 14.47 -8.39 -30.06
CA ASN A 2 13.61 -7.22 -30.26
C ASN A 2 12.73 -7.05 -29.02
N VAL A 3 12.93 -5.93 -28.31
CA VAL A 3 12.10 -5.58 -27.16
C VAL A 3 10.79 -5.05 -27.73
N SER A 4 9.70 -5.80 -27.55
CA SER A 4 8.36 -5.34 -27.90
C SER A 4 8.07 -4.03 -27.15
N VAL A 5 7.61 -3.01 -27.87
CA VAL A 5 7.30 -1.68 -27.33
C VAL A 5 5.80 -1.45 -27.47
N SER A 6 5.15 -0.86 -26.46
CA SER A 6 3.74 -0.51 -26.57
C SER A 6 3.54 0.58 -27.65
N PRO A 7 2.53 0.45 -28.53
CA PRO A 7 2.30 1.46 -29.57
C PRO A 7 1.71 2.77 -29.03
N TYR A 8 1.25 2.80 -27.78
CA TYR A 8 0.55 3.95 -27.19
C TYR A 8 1.43 4.83 -26.31
N SER A 9 2.51 4.29 -25.74
CA SER A 9 3.32 5.02 -24.74
C SER A 9 4.82 4.77 -24.83
N ASN A 10 5.30 4.07 -25.87
CA ASN A 10 6.71 3.80 -26.11
C ASN A 10 7.42 3.11 -24.92
N ILE A 11 6.67 2.36 -24.10
CA ILE A 11 7.20 1.65 -22.94
C ILE A 11 7.79 0.32 -23.41
N PRO A 12 9.09 0.06 -23.16
CA PRO A 12 9.69 -1.24 -23.40
C PRO A 12 8.96 -2.33 -22.60
N GLY A 13 8.55 -3.43 -23.24
CA GLY A 13 7.87 -4.55 -22.55
C GLY A 13 8.71 -5.19 -21.43
N LYS A 14 10.03 -5.00 -21.45
CA LYS A 14 10.94 -5.35 -20.35
C LYS A 14 10.64 -4.56 -19.06
N ASP A 15 10.11 -3.35 -19.17
CA ASP A 15 9.78 -2.49 -18.03
C ASP A 15 8.43 -2.88 -17.42
N CYS A 16 7.58 -3.59 -18.18
CA CYS A 16 6.43 -4.31 -17.68
C CYS A 16 6.76 -5.69 -17.09
N LYS A 17 8.05 -6.09 -17.03
CA LYS A 17 8.48 -7.21 -16.18
C LYS A 17 8.60 -6.74 -14.71
N LEU A 18 7.51 -6.27 -14.12
CA LEU A 18 7.48 -5.93 -12.70
C LEU A 18 6.25 -6.53 -11.98
N SER A 19 6.59 -7.60 -11.25
CA SER A 19 5.95 -8.22 -10.08
C SER A 19 4.45 -8.51 -10.11
N THR A 20 4.09 -9.66 -10.69
CA THR A 20 2.91 -10.44 -10.27
C THR A 20 3.03 -11.02 -8.85
N ALA A 21 4.13 -10.75 -8.13
CA ALA A 21 4.25 -11.10 -6.73
C ALA A 21 3.23 -10.27 -5.93
N LYS A 22 2.15 -10.93 -5.48
CA LYS A 22 1.23 -10.36 -4.49
C LYS A 22 2.06 -9.90 -3.30
N LYS A 23 2.17 -8.59 -3.11
CA LYS A 23 2.80 -8.03 -1.91
C LYS A 23 2.05 -8.52 -0.68
N THR A 24 2.79 -8.91 0.32
CA THR A 24 2.24 -9.30 1.62
C THR A 24 1.66 -8.07 2.32
N ASN A 25 0.70 -8.27 3.24
CA ASN A 25 0.13 -7.17 4.03
C ASN A 25 1.23 -6.46 4.84
N LYS A 26 2.23 -7.21 5.30
CA LYS A 26 3.42 -6.66 5.94
C LYS A 26 4.18 -5.69 5.05
N GLU A 27 4.46 -6.06 3.80
CA GLU A 27 5.16 -5.19 2.85
C GLU A 27 4.35 -3.93 2.54
N LEU A 28 3.04 -4.09 2.35
CA LEU A 28 2.13 -2.96 2.16
C LEU A 28 2.14 -2.02 3.37
N CYS A 29 2.03 -2.56 4.59
CA CYS A 29 2.10 -1.79 5.83
C CYS A 29 3.41 -1.01 5.94
N ASN A 30 4.55 -1.66 5.70
CA ASN A 30 5.85 -0.99 5.73
C ASN A 30 5.97 0.11 4.65
N SER A 31 5.32 -0.07 3.50
CA SER A 31 5.29 0.97 2.45
C SER A 31 4.46 2.20 2.84
N LEU A 32 3.40 2.02 3.66
CA LEU A 32 2.62 3.13 4.22
C LEU A 32 3.44 3.91 5.26
N ILE A 33 4.26 3.20 6.05
CA ILE A 33 5.12 3.76 7.11
C ILE A 33 6.54 3.90 6.57
N ASN A 34 6.70 4.69 5.51
CA ASN A 34 7.98 4.86 4.81
C ASN A 34 8.77 6.12 5.22
N LYS A 35 8.17 7.01 6.03
CA LYS A 35 8.80 8.26 6.46
C LYS A 35 8.49 8.56 7.92
N ASN A 36 9.50 9.05 8.65
CA ASN A 36 9.32 9.55 10.00
C ASN A 36 8.39 10.77 10.00
N GLY A 37 7.45 10.82 10.95
CA GLY A 37 6.53 11.95 11.06
C GLY A 37 5.37 11.69 11.99
N ILE A 38 4.50 12.68 12.15
CA ILE A 38 3.23 12.51 12.86
C ILE A 38 2.12 12.68 11.84
N ILE A 39 1.33 11.63 11.62
CA ILE A 39 0.33 11.57 10.57
C ILE A 39 -1.07 11.47 11.18
N PRO A 40 -1.99 12.39 10.84
CA PRO A 40 -3.38 12.31 11.27
C PRO A 40 -4.10 11.14 10.60
N HIS A 41 -4.86 10.40 11.39
CA HIS A 41 -5.75 9.34 10.97
C HIS A 41 -7.13 9.62 11.55
N TYR A 42 -8.18 9.32 10.78
CA TYR A 42 -9.53 9.34 11.32
C TYR A 42 -10.03 7.92 11.57
N TYR A 43 -10.94 7.80 12.52
CA TYR A 43 -11.64 6.56 12.83
C TYR A 43 -13.08 6.85 13.21
N VAL A 44 -13.93 5.84 13.11
CA VAL A 44 -15.33 5.92 13.55
C VAL A 44 -15.51 5.04 14.77
N TYR A 45 -15.95 5.63 15.87
CA TYR A 45 -16.25 4.92 17.11
C TYR A 45 -17.56 5.45 17.70
N ASN A 46 -18.51 4.57 18.04
CA ASN A 46 -19.84 4.95 18.52
C ASN A 46 -20.55 6.00 17.63
N ASN A 47 -20.51 5.80 16.31
CA ASN A 47 -21.06 6.71 15.29
C ASN A 47 -20.45 8.14 15.29
N LYS A 48 -19.33 8.35 15.99
CA LYS A 48 -18.59 9.61 15.96
C LYS A 48 -17.29 9.42 15.19
N THR A 49 -17.02 10.36 14.28
CA THR A 49 -15.72 10.42 13.60
C THR A 49 -14.76 11.23 14.44
N GLU A 50 -13.60 10.66 14.72
CA GLU A 50 -12.57 11.28 15.52
C GLU A 50 -11.21 11.15 14.85
N ILE A 51 -10.26 11.96 15.32
CA ILE A 51 -8.91 12.04 14.75
C ILE A 51 -7.91 11.57 15.79
N ALA A 52 -7.12 10.57 15.43
CA ALA A 52 -5.94 10.12 16.16
C ALA A 52 -4.67 10.54 15.41
N TYR A 53 -3.64 10.91 16.15
CA TYR A 53 -2.33 11.18 15.57
C TYR A 53 -1.41 9.99 15.85
N LEU A 54 -0.84 9.43 14.78
CA LEU A 54 0.15 8.37 14.88
C LEU A 54 1.54 8.93 14.60
N LYS A 55 2.51 8.60 15.44
CA LYS A 55 3.92 8.87 15.20
C LYS A 55 4.54 7.69 14.47
N TYR A 56 5.03 7.97 13.27
CA TYR A 56 5.69 7.02 12.37
C TYR A 56 7.19 7.11 12.60
N GLU A 57 7.82 5.95 12.77
CA GLU A 57 9.26 5.82 12.90
C GLU A 57 9.75 4.66 12.03
N VAL A 58 10.77 4.90 11.21
CA VAL A 58 11.34 3.92 10.30
C VAL A 58 12.74 3.56 10.80
N ILE A 59 12.94 2.28 11.11
CA ILE A 59 14.22 1.75 11.59
C ILE A 59 14.61 0.58 10.69
N SER A 60 15.76 0.68 10.03
CA SER A 60 16.29 -0.38 9.15
C SER A 60 15.26 -0.86 8.11
N SER A 61 14.58 0.09 7.45
CA SER A 61 13.53 -0.16 6.46
C SER A 61 12.26 -0.87 6.98
N LYS A 62 12.09 -0.95 8.32
CA LYS A 62 10.86 -1.44 8.95
C LYS A 62 10.14 -0.28 9.63
N GLY A 63 8.87 -0.10 9.29
CA GLY A 63 8.01 0.89 9.91
C GLY A 63 7.52 0.42 11.26
N ARG A 64 7.57 1.31 12.25
CA ARG A 64 6.86 1.18 13.52
C ARG A 64 6.00 2.41 13.78
N VAL A 65 4.91 2.21 14.49
CA VAL A 65 3.95 3.26 14.84
C VAL A 65 3.73 3.28 16.33
N ARG A 66 3.52 4.49 16.83
CA ARG A 66 3.09 4.72 18.21
C ARG A 66 2.01 5.78 18.21
N PHE A 67 1.06 5.64 19.11
CA PHE A 67 0.03 6.64 19.32
C PHE A 67 0.63 7.94 19.90
N ASN A 68 0.27 9.09 19.32
CA ASN A 68 0.68 10.40 19.81
C ASN A 68 -0.44 11.01 20.68
N LYS A 69 -0.34 10.78 21.98
CA LYS A 69 -1.29 11.30 22.98
C LYS A 69 -1.31 12.82 23.07
N GLU A 70 -0.18 13.49 22.88
CA GLU A 70 -0.09 14.96 23.03
C GLU A 70 -0.93 15.71 22.00
N ARG A 71 -1.08 15.14 20.80
CA ARG A 71 -1.88 15.73 19.72
C ARG A 71 -3.29 15.18 19.61
N THR A 72 -3.59 14.08 20.29
CA THR A 72 -4.91 13.45 20.23
C THR A 72 -5.77 13.98 21.38
N VAL A 73 -6.61 14.97 21.07
CA VAL A 73 -7.33 15.77 22.07
C VAL A 73 -8.59 15.06 22.60
N ASN A 74 -9.17 14.12 21.82
CA ASN A 74 -10.43 13.44 22.14
C ASN A 74 -10.21 11.91 22.32
N ASN A 75 -10.92 11.30 23.26
CA ASN A 75 -10.91 9.85 23.55
C ASN A 75 -9.56 9.20 23.88
N ILE A 76 -8.76 9.89 24.71
CA ILE A 76 -7.56 9.30 25.34
C ILE A 76 -7.88 7.96 26.01
N SER A 77 -9.08 7.79 26.57
CA SER A 77 -9.56 6.56 27.25
C SER A 77 -9.49 5.32 26.36
N LEU A 78 -9.77 5.44 25.06
CA LEU A 78 -9.75 4.29 24.13
C LEU A 78 -8.33 3.79 23.88
N PHE A 79 -7.35 4.69 23.94
CA PHE A 79 -5.95 4.43 23.62
C PHE A 79 -5.04 4.36 24.84
N THR A 80 -5.58 4.40 26.07
CA THR A 80 -4.76 4.43 27.31
C THR A 80 -3.78 3.28 27.36
N ASN A 81 -4.25 2.07 27.01
CA ASN A 81 -3.46 0.85 27.12
C ASN A 81 -2.33 0.79 26.10
N ILE A 82 -2.46 1.50 24.98
CA ILE A 82 -1.52 1.43 23.86
C ILE A 82 -0.70 2.70 23.64
N THR A 83 -0.90 3.74 24.46
CA THR A 83 -0.26 5.06 24.32
C THR A 83 1.28 4.98 24.28
N ASN A 84 1.86 4.07 25.06
CA ASN A 84 3.32 3.91 25.20
C ASN A 84 3.87 2.71 24.41
N MET A 85 3.04 2.07 23.59
CA MET A 85 3.43 0.89 22.82
C MET A 85 3.89 1.26 21.42
N TYR A 86 4.91 0.56 20.94
CA TYR A 86 5.33 0.58 19.55
C TYR A 86 4.78 -0.65 18.86
N PHE A 87 4.06 -0.43 17.77
CA PHE A 87 3.55 -1.49 16.92
C PHE A 87 4.36 -1.58 15.64
N GLN A 88 4.61 -2.81 15.20
CA GLN A 88 5.34 -3.10 13.98
C GLN A 88 4.43 -3.70 12.92
N CYS A 89 4.72 -3.41 11.66
CA CYS A 89 4.02 -4.02 10.53
C CYS A 89 4.24 -5.53 10.48
N ASP A 90 3.15 -6.28 10.38
CA ASP A 90 3.12 -7.71 10.09
C ASP A 90 1.89 -8.06 9.25
N ASP A 91 1.71 -9.35 8.93
CA ASP A 91 0.60 -9.77 8.07
C ASP A 91 -0.77 -9.73 8.78
N TYR A 92 -0.78 -9.80 10.11
CA TYR A 92 -1.96 -9.75 10.96
C TYR A 92 -1.78 -8.77 12.13
N SER A 93 -2.90 -8.26 12.63
CA SER A 93 -2.95 -7.42 13.82
C SER A 93 -2.94 -8.30 15.08
N ASP A 94 -2.09 -7.96 16.05
CA ASP A 94 -2.00 -8.67 17.34
C ASP A 94 -1.55 -7.73 18.45
N TYR A 95 -2.33 -7.67 19.53
CA TYR A 95 -2.05 -6.81 20.67
C TYR A 95 -0.77 -7.22 21.42
N TYR A 96 -0.60 -8.51 21.71
CA TYR A 96 0.54 -8.99 22.51
C TYR A 96 1.85 -8.95 21.76
N GLY A 97 1.82 -9.40 20.51
CA GLY A 97 2.95 -9.30 19.59
C GLY A 97 3.23 -7.87 19.14
N LYS A 98 2.37 -6.90 19.49
CA LYS A 98 2.46 -5.49 19.10
C LYS A 98 2.57 -5.36 17.58
N LYS A 99 1.67 -6.03 16.88
CA LYS A 99 1.63 -6.10 15.43
C LYS A 99 0.43 -5.33 14.90
N ILE A 100 0.64 -4.65 13.80
CA ILE A 100 -0.40 -4.00 13.02
C ILE A 100 -0.34 -4.48 11.59
N THR A 101 -1.46 -4.38 10.90
CA THR A 101 -1.56 -4.78 9.50
C THR A 101 -2.37 -3.75 8.71
N VAL A 102 -2.34 -3.90 7.39
CA VAL A 102 -3.21 -3.14 6.49
C VAL A 102 -4.59 -3.79 6.49
N TYR A 103 -5.63 -2.98 6.64
CA TYR A 103 -7.02 -3.44 6.50
C TYR A 103 -7.53 -3.24 5.07
N GLU A 104 -7.32 -2.04 4.53
CA GLU A 104 -7.74 -1.58 3.20
C GLU A 104 -6.67 -0.65 2.62
N LYS A 105 -6.87 -0.15 1.39
CA LYS A 105 -6.01 0.91 0.82
C LYS A 105 -5.89 2.05 1.84
N ASP A 106 -4.64 2.36 2.22
CA ASP A 106 -4.27 3.45 3.13
C ASP A 106 -4.90 3.41 4.54
N SER A 107 -5.33 2.22 4.98
CA SER A 107 -5.97 2.02 6.29
C SER A 107 -5.22 1.00 7.13
N LEU A 108 -4.95 1.35 8.39
CA LEU A 108 -4.27 0.49 9.36
C LEU A 108 -5.26 -0.13 10.33
N GLN A 109 -5.11 -1.42 10.59
CA GLN A 109 -5.77 -2.11 11.69
C GLN A 109 -4.85 -2.07 12.92
N LEU A 110 -5.30 -1.36 13.95
CA LEU A 110 -4.58 -1.20 15.21
C LEU A 110 -5.29 -1.97 16.33
N PRO A 111 -4.63 -2.94 17.00
CA PRO A 111 -5.25 -3.64 18.11
C PRO A 111 -5.30 -2.73 19.35
N LEU A 112 -6.47 -2.64 19.97
CA LEU A 112 -6.68 -1.88 21.22
C LEU A 112 -6.49 -2.78 22.45
N ASN A 113 -6.88 -4.05 22.32
CA ASN A 113 -6.70 -5.12 23.30
C ASN A 113 -6.73 -6.48 22.57
N GLU A 114 -6.84 -7.59 23.31
CA GLU A 114 -6.87 -8.96 22.75
C GLU A 114 -8.00 -9.19 21.74
N ASN A 115 -9.16 -8.56 21.96
CA ASN A 115 -10.40 -8.88 21.25
C ASN A 115 -10.88 -7.74 20.34
N GLU A 116 -10.34 -6.54 20.53
CA GLU A 116 -10.78 -5.34 19.83
C GLU A 116 -9.65 -4.70 19.05
N PHE A 117 -10.00 -4.26 17.84
CA PHE A 117 -9.14 -3.45 16.99
C PHE A 117 -9.91 -2.24 16.50
N ILE A 118 -9.17 -1.25 16.04
CA ILE A 118 -9.71 -0.06 15.40
C ILE A 118 -9.10 0.11 14.02
N ILE A 119 -9.94 0.56 13.07
CA ILE A 119 -9.49 0.88 11.72
C ILE A 119 -9.19 2.36 11.65
N LEU A 120 -7.92 2.67 11.41
CA LEU A 120 -7.40 4.03 11.29
C LEU A 120 -7.18 4.34 9.81
N LYS A 121 -7.93 5.30 9.28
CA LYS A 121 -7.82 5.72 7.88
C LYS A 121 -6.92 6.95 7.79
N SER A 122 -5.87 6.87 6.97
CA SER A 122 -4.93 7.97 6.80
C SER A 122 -5.64 9.21 6.21
N MET A 123 -5.39 10.38 6.80
CA MET A 123 -5.83 11.67 6.22
C MET A 123 -4.76 12.27 5.29
N LYS A 124 -3.66 11.56 5.04
CA LYS A 124 -2.63 12.02 4.11
C LYS A 124 -3.18 11.94 2.69
N ASN A 125 -3.22 13.08 1.99
CA ASN A 125 -3.53 13.11 0.57
C ASN A 125 -2.43 12.34 -0.19
N TYR A 126 -2.75 11.16 -0.72
CA TYR A 126 -1.82 10.31 -1.47
C TYR A 126 -1.52 10.83 -2.89
N LYS A 127 -1.95 12.05 -3.24
CA LYS A 127 -1.73 12.65 -4.57
C LYS A 127 -0.27 12.98 -4.89
N GLU A 128 0.65 12.94 -3.93
CA GLU A 128 2.00 13.44 -4.17
C GLU A 128 3.04 12.43 -4.70
N ASN A 129 2.78 11.11 -4.77
CA ASN A 129 3.84 10.17 -5.23
C ASN A 129 3.39 8.87 -5.93
N ASN A 130 2.09 8.62 -6.11
CA ASN A 130 1.61 7.36 -6.71
C ASN A 130 1.09 7.45 -8.15
N GLU A 131 1.00 8.66 -8.72
CA GLU A 131 0.55 8.81 -10.11
C GLU A 131 1.45 8.05 -11.10
N ASP A 132 2.72 7.79 -10.75
CA ASP A 132 3.64 7.01 -11.58
C ASP A 132 3.54 5.49 -11.41
N LEU A 133 3.06 4.98 -10.27
CA LEU A 133 3.00 3.54 -9.99
C LEU A 133 1.67 2.93 -10.42
N ASP A 134 0.55 3.60 -10.07
CA ASP A 134 -0.78 3.16 -10.48
C ASP A 134 -0.94 3.32 -12.01
N SER A 135 -0.40 4.40 -12.62
CA SER A 135 -0.44 4.56 -14.08
C SER A 135 0.42 3.55 -14.84
N LYS A 136 1.60 3.18 -14.31
CA LYS A 136 2.43 2.12 -14.91
C LYS A 136 1.76 0.75 -14.81
N GLN A 137 1.09 0.45 -13.71
CA GLN A 137 0.40 -0.82 -13.53
C GLN A 137 -0.80 -0.93 -14.49
N ASP A 138 -1.59 0.13 -14.62
CA ASP A 138 -2.70 0.20 -15.57
C ASP A 138 -2.19 0.09 -17.01
N MET A 139 -1.11 0.80 -17.37
CA MET A 139 -0.50 0.69 -18.70
C MET A 139 0.05 -0.72 -19.01
N CYS A 140 0.65 -1.39 -18.03
CA CYS A 140 1.12 -2.77 -18.22
C CYS A 140 -0.03 -3.78 -18.31
N SER A 141 -1.18 -3.51 -17.68
CA SER A 141 -2.39 -4.32 -17.86
C SER A 141 -2.93 -4.22 -19.29
N ILE A 142 -2.96 -3.02 -19.86
CA ILE A 142 -3.36 -2.76 -21.25
C ILE A 142 -2.39 -3.45 -22.22
N PHE A 143 -1.08 -3.39 -21.93
CA PHE A 143 -0.07 -4.07 -22.73
C PHE A 143 -0.24 -5.60 -22.72
N ASN A 144 -0.50 -6.20 -21.56
CA ASN A 144 -0.74 -7.65 -21.45
C ASN A 144 -2.04 -8.07 -22.15
N ASP A 145 -3.11 -7.28 -22.02
CA ASP A 145 -4.37 -7.54 -22.70
C ASP A 145 -4.20 -7.45 -24.23
N ALA A 146 -3.46 -6.44 -24.71
CA ALA A 146 -3.11 -6.31 -26.12
C ALA A 146 -2.26 -7.49 -26.63
N LEU A 147 -1.27 -7.96 -25.84
CA LEU A 147 -0.47 -9.14 -26.19
C LEU A 147 -1.31 -10.42 -26.24
N ASN A 148 -2.23 -10.62 -25.29
CA ASN A 148 -3.10 -11.80 -25.25
C ASN A 148 -4.12 -11.80 -26.39
N LYS A 149 -4.60 -10.62 -26.80
CA LYS A 149 -5.54 -10.45 -27.92
C LYS A 149 -4.85 -10.45 -29.28
N ALA A 150 -3.58 -10.05 -29.35
CA ALA A 150 -2.82 -10.04 -30.58
C ALA A 150 -2.63 -11.47 -31.10
N LYS A 151 -3.18 -11.76 -32.28
CA LYS A 151 -2.88 -13.00 -32.99
C LYS A 151 -1.45 -12.94 -33.53
N PRO A 152 -0.73 -14.08 -33.59
CA PRO A 152 0.56 -14.13 -34.29
C PRO A 152 0.36 -13.65 -35.72
N ILE A 153 1.21 -12.73 -36.18
CA ILE A 153 1.24 -12.35 -37.59
C ILE A 153 1.64 -13.60 -38.37
N GLN A 154 0.69 -14.20 -39.09
CA GLN A 154 1.00 -15.21 -40.09
C GLN A 154 1.67 -14.50 -41.25
N PHE A 155 2.99 -14.55 -41.30
CA PHE A 155 3.71 -14.16 -42.50
C PHE A 155 3.39 -15.18 -43.59
N PRO A 156 2.86 -14.76 -44.76
CA PRO A 156 2.68 -15.68 -45.87
C PRO A 156 4.07 -16.09 -46.38
N TYR A 157 4.48 -17.31 -46.06
CA TYR A 157 5.76 -17.90 -46.50
C TYR A 157 5.81 -18.26 -47.99
N ASN A 158 4.97 -17.66 -48.85
CA ASN A 158 4.81 -18.09 -50.25
C ASN A 158 4.74 -16.92 -51.24
N THR A 159 5.65 -15.94 -51.19
CA THR A 159 5.91 -15.03 -52.33
C THR A 159 7.36 -14.57 -52.42
N LEU A 160 8.32 -15.46 -52.18
CA LEU A 160 9.70 -15.25 -52.63
C LEU A 160 10.11 -16.46 -53.48
N TYR A 161 9.52 -16.54 -54.68
CA TYR A 161 10.14 -17.21 -55.80
C TYR A 161 10.59 -16.10 -56.76
N GLU A 162 11.90 -15.94 -56.90
CA GLU A 162 12.53 -15.36 -58.10
C GLU A 162 12.68 -16.45 -59.16
#